data_AF-A0A832H185-F1
#
_entry.id   AF-A0A832H185-F1
#
_cell.length_a   1.000
_cell.length_b   1.000
_cell.length_c   1.000
_cell.angle_alpha   90.00
_cell.angle_beta   90.00
_cell.angle_gamma   90.00
#
_symmetry.space_group_name_H-M   'P 1'
#
loop_
_entity.id
_entity.type
_entity.pdbx_description
1 polymer ?
#
loop_
_entity_poly.entity_id
_entity_poly.type
_entity_poly.pdbx_seq_one_letter_code
_entity_poly.pdbx_strand_id
1 'polypeptide(L)'
;MAAPLLLAVIPLLAAAHIFSDSGFGEESRFQLWLHAFYAKIEPGVVWLIDKLLKSKLLSGTRPGRAFLKALAKALWFLPHGVVVEHEAALRLIDSLPEDSHIAIGPCVCKKSVGVREEPYYTDMVIMYGAQAYKLAHPEEYKNISKEEAKELLKQF
;
A
#
# COMPACT_ATOMS: atom_id res chain seq x y z
N MET A 1 14.72 -6.89 19.11
CA MET A 1 14.73 -8.28 18.59
C MET A 1 13.76 -8.50 17.42
N ALA A 2 13.42 -7.47 16.63
CA ALA A 2 12.37 -7.56 15.59
C ALA A 2 12.88 -7.80 14.16
N ALA A 3 14.19 -7.66 13.92
CA ALA A 3 14.79 -7.75 12.58
C ALA A 3 14.65 -9.12 11.89
N PRO A 4 14.79 -10.28 12.58
CA PRO A 4 14.67 -11.58 11.90
C PRO A 4 13.21 -11.95 11.59
N LEU A 5 12.24 -11.41 12.34
CA LEU A 5 10.82 -11.62 12.06
C LEU A 5 10.37 -10.86 10.79
N LEU A 6 10.85 -9.63 10.62
CA LEU A 6 10.58 -8.82 9.43
C LEU A 6 11.09 -9.48 8.14
N LEU A 7 12.27 -10.11 8.17
CA LEU A 7 12.86 -10.79 7.00
C LEU A 7 12.15 -12.10 6.62
N ALA A 8 11.50 -12.79 7.57
CA ALA A 8 10.75 -14.02 7.30
C ALA A 8 9.31 -13.77 6.82
N VAL A 9 8.72 -12.63 7.18
CA VAL A 9 7.35 -12.26 6.78
C VAL A 9 7.29 -11.75 5.34
N ILE A 10 8.36 -11.11 4.85
CA ILE A 10 8.42 -10.51 3.50
C ILE A 10 8.23 -11.54 2.37
N PRO A 11 8.90 -12.72 2.36
CA PRO A 11 8.66 -13.75 1.35
C PRO A 11 7.26 -14.36 1.41
N LEU A 12 6.70 -14.46 2.63
CA LEU A 12 5.37 -15.03 2.87
C LEU A 12 4.27 -14.10 2.35
N LEU A 13 4.45 -12.78 2.54
CA LEU A 13 3.56 -11.76 1.99
C LEU A 13 3.64 -11.71 0.45
N ALA A 14 4.84 -11.82 -0.11
CA ALA A 14 5.02 -11.89 -1.56
C ALA A 14 4.31 -13.12 -2.15
N ALA A 15 4.45 -14.29 -1.54
CA ALA A 15 3.77 -15.51 -1.98
C ALA A 15 2.24 -15.43 -1.83
N ALA A 16 1.74 -14.74 -0.80
CA ALA A 16 0.30 -14.56 -0.57
C ALA A 16 -0.35 -13.51 -1.49
N HIS A 17 0.44 -12.64 -2.14
CA HIS A 17 -0.01 -11.60 -3.09
C HIS A 17 0.09 -12.03 -4.56
N ILE A 18 0.59 -13.22 -4.88
CA ILE A 18 0.61 -13.73 -6.24
C ILE A 18 -0.82 -14.15 -6.59
N PHE A 19 -1.52 -13.21 -7.21
CA PHE A 19 -2.84 -13.36 -7.83
C PHE A 19 -2.93 -14.72 -8.55
N SER A 20 -3.85 -15.57 -8.10
CA SER A 20 -4.34 -16.65 -8.96
C SER A 20 -5.12 -16.01 -10.11
N ASP A 21 -4.96 -16.52 -11.33
CA ASP A 21 -5.56 -16.03 -12.59
C ASP A 21 -7.11 -15.97 -12.63
N SER A 22 -7.80 -16.11 -11.50
CA SER A 22 -9.25 -16.26 -11.38
C SER A 22 -9.93 -14.98 -10.84
N GLY A 23 -9.94 -13.90 -11.63
CA GLY A 23 -10.82 -12.73 -11.40
C GLY A 23 -10.81 -12.13 -9.98
N PHE A 24 -11.89 -11.42 -9.64
CA PHE A 24 -12.13 -10.91 -8.27
C PHE A 24 -12.55 -12.09 -7.37
N GLY A 25 -11.58 -12.83 -6.84
CA GLY A 25 -11.82 -13.97 -5.94
C GLY A 25 -12.05 -13.57 -4.48
N GLU A 26 -12.69 -14.46 -3.70
CA GLU A 26 -12.75 -14.33 -2.24
C GLU A 26 -11.39 -14.69 -1.63
N GLU A 27 -10.78 -13.73 -0.95
CA GLU A 27 -9.52 -13.97 -0.23
C GLU A 27 -9.75 -14.81 1.04
N SER A 28 -8.81 -15.69 1.35
CA SER A 28 -8.84 -16.45 2.60
C SER A 28 -8.69 -15.54 3.82
N ARG A 29 -9.26 -15.94 4.97
CA ARG A 29 -9.09 -15.23 6.25
C ARG A 29 -7.61 -15.03 6.64
N PHE A 30 -6.75 -15.96 6.24
CA PHE A 30 -5.31 -15.87 6.50
C PHE A 30 -4.64 -14.79 5.64
N GLN A 31 -4.99 -14.70 4.35
CA GLN A 31 -4.51 -13.62 3.47
C GLN A 31 -4.97 -12.25 3.96
N LEU A 32 -6.24 -12.13 4.37
CA LEU A 32 -6.77 -10.90 4.96
C LEU A 32 -5.99 -10.50 6.22
N TRP A 33 -5.72 -11.45 7.12
CA TRP A 33 -4.95 -11.18 8.34
C TRP A 33 -3.51 -10.76 8.04
N LEU A 34 -2.84 -11.46 7.11
CA LEU A 34 -1.48 -11.09 6.67
C LEU A 34 -1.43 -9.70 6.04
N HIS A 35 -2.40 -9.36 5.19
CA HIS A 35 -2.47 -8.04 4.58
C HIS A 35 -2.79 -6.96 5.61
N ALA A 36 -3.69 -7.21 6.56
CA ALA A 36 -3.93 -6.28 7.67
C ALA A 36 -2.69 -6.08 8.54
N PHE A 37 -1.91 -7.13 8.78
CA PHE A 37 -0.61 -7.01 9.44
C PHE A 37 0.36 -6.15 8.64
N TYR A 38 0.45 -6.36 7.32
CA TYR A 38 1.23 -5.50 6.42
C TYR A 38 0.80 -4.03 6.50
N ALA A 39 -0.50 -3.75 6.34
CA ALA A 39 -1.07 -2.40 6.44
C ALA A 39 -0.78 -1.75 7.81
N LYS A 40 -0.66 -2.55 8.88
CA LYS A 40 -0.29 -2.04 10.21
C LYS A 40 1.17 -1.60 10.30
N ILE A 41 2.08 -2.34 9.66
CA ILE A 41 3.52 -2.05 9.69
C ILE A 41 3.97 -1.07 8.61
N GLU A 42 3.19 -0.91 7.54
CA GLU A 42 3.52 -0.08 6.37
C GLU A 42 4.01 1.32 6.75
N PRO A 43 3.37 2.08 7.68
CA PRO A 43 3.86 3.41 8.02
C PRO A 43 5.29 3.42 8.57
N GLY A 44 5.65 2.38 9.35
CA GLY A 44 7.00 2.23 9.88
C GLY A 44 8.02 1.90 8.78
N VAL A 45 7.62 1.10 7.79
CA VAL A 45 8.46 0.77 6.62
C VAL A 45 8.71 2.03 5.79
N VAL A 46 7.66 2.80 5.48
CA VAL A 46 7.78 4.05 4.71
C VAL A 46 8.65 5.07 5.44
N TRP A 47 8.45 5.24 6.75
CA TRP A 47 9.29 6.10 7.57
C TRP A 47 10.77 5.68 7.53
N LEU A 48 11.06 4.38 7.62
CA LEU A 48 12.43 3.88 7.55
C LEU A 48 13.06 4.19 6.19
N ILE A 49 12.34 3.95 5.10
CA ILE A 49 12.79 4.25 3.74
C ILE A 49 13.08 5.75 3.59
N ASP A 50 12.19 6.63 4.05
CA ASP A 50 12.39 8.08 4.06
C ASP A 50 13.70 8.47 4.78
N LYS A 51 13.97 7.87 5.95
CA LYS A 51 15.21 8.11 6.70
C LYS A 51 16.45 7.61 5.96
N LEU A 52 16.39 6.44 5.34
CA LEU A 52 17.50 5.90 4.54
C LEU A 52 17.82 6.80 3.34
N LEU A 53 16.79 7.28 2.63
CA LEU A 53 16.95 8.17 1.48
C LEU A 53 17.47 9.55 1.87
N LYS A 54 17.09 10.09 3.03
CA LYS A 54 17.60 11.36 3.56
C LYS A 54 19.02 11.27 4.15
N SER A 55 19.54 10.07 4.39
CA SER A 55 20.88 9.88 4.94
C SER A 55 21.97 10.28 3.94
N LYS A 56 22.74 11.33 4.27
CA LYS A 56 23.87 11.79 3.45
C LYS A 56 24.93 10.71 3.21
N LEU A 57 25.06 9.76 4.12
CA LEU A 57 26.01 8.63 3.97
C LEU A 57 25.55 7.67 2.87
N LEU A 58 24.25 7.40 2.77
CA LEU A 58 23.68 6.48 1.80
C LEU A 58 23.38 7.18 0.46
N SER A 59 22.61 8.25 0.47
CA SER A 59 22.20 8.93 -0.77
C SER A 59 23.24 9.92 -1.31
N GLY A 60 24.18 10.38 -0.48
CA GLY A 60 25.20 11.36 -0.86
C GLY A 60 26.51 10.76 -1.39
N THR A 61 26.77 9.46 -1.17
CA THR A 61 28.03 8.81 -1.57
C THR A 61 27.85 7.82 -2.71
N ARG A 62 28.90 7.59 -3.52
CA ARG A 62 28.86 6.58 -4.59
C ARG A 62 28.61 5.15 -4.05
N PRO A 63 29.30 4.69 -2.98
CA PRO A 63 29.05 3.36 -2.42
C PRO A 63 27.64 3.23 -1.83
N GLY A 64 27.16 4.25 -1.12
CA GLY A 64 25.81 4.26 -0.56
C GLY A 64 24.73 4.17 -1.64
N ARG A 65 24.88 4.92 -2.76
CA ARG A 65 23.99 4.83 -3.91
C ARG A 65 24.03 3.45 -4.57
N ALA A 66 25.21 2.84 -4.67
CA ALA A 66 25.35 1.49 -5.22
C ALA A 66 24.63 0.45 -4.34
N PHE A 67 24.77 0.56 -3.01
CA PHE A 67 24.04 -0.27 -2.05
C PHE A 67 22.52 -0.10 -2.20
N LEU A 68 22.00 1.14 -2.26
CA LEU A 68 20.57 1.40 -2.44
C LEU A 68 20.04 0.81 -3.76
N LYS A 69 20.81 0.89 -4.85
CA LYS A 69 20.45 0.25 -6.13
C LYS A 69 20.42 -1.26 -6.04
N ALA A 70 21.39 -1.88 -5.37
CA ALA A 70 21.42 -3.33 -5.16
C ALA A 70 20.22 -3.79 -4.33
N LEU A 71 19.90 -3.05 -3.26
CA LEU A 71 18.73 -3.31 -2.41
C LEU A 71 17.43 -3.17 -3.22
N ALA A 72 17.26 -2.12 -4.00
CA ALA A 72 16.09 -1.93 -4.86
C ALA A 72 15.91 -3.08 -5.86
N LYS A 73 17.01 -3.55 -6.48
CA LYS A 73 16.97 -4.70 -7.39
C LYS A 73 16.61 -6.00 -6.66
N ALA A 74 17.15 -6.21 -5.46
CA ALA A 74 16.85 -7.39 -4.64
C ALA A 74 15.40 -7.42 -4.20
N LEU A 75 14.77 -6.26 -3.97
CA LEU A 75 13.38 -6.13 -3.54
C LEU A 75 12.37 -5.99 -4.69
N TRP A 76 12.82 -6.10 -5.95
CA TRP A 76 11.95 -5.90 -7.13
C TRP A 76 10.80 -6.91 -7.23
N PHE A 77 10.93 -8.08 -6.61
CA PHE A 77 9.87 -9.11 -6.58
C PHE A 77 8.70 -8.77 -5.64
N LEU A 78 8.84 -7.72 -4.82
CA LEU A 78 7.76 -7.28 -3.93
C LEU A 78 6.70 -6.49 -4.71
N PRO A 79 5.44 -6.45 -4.21
CA PRO A 79 4.43 -5.58 -4.75
C PRO A 79 4.95 -4.14 -4.86
N HIS A 80 4.79 -3.55 -6.04
CA HIS A 80 5.25 -2.19 -6.32
C HIS A 80 4.11 -1.36 -6.91
N GLY A 81 4.16 -0.05 -6.63
CA GLY A 81 3.20 0.88 -7.22
C GLY A 81 3.31 0.90 -8.74
N VAL A 82 2.15 0.93 -9.41
CA VAL A 82 2.06 1.14 -10.85
C VAL A 82 1.34 2.46 -11.06
N VAL A 83 1.90 3.33 -11.91
CA VAL A 83 1.23 4.57 -12.30
C VAL A 83 0.22 4.22 -13.37
N VAL A 84 -1.05 4.51 -13.12
CA VAL A 84 -2.15 4.29 -14.05
C VAL A 84 -2.72 5.63 -14.52
N GLU A 85 -3.29 5.65 -15.72
CA GLU A 85 -4.03 6.82 -16.20
C GLU A 85 -5.29 7.04 -15.38
N HIS A 86 -5.67 8.31 -15.19
CA HIS A 86 -6.87 8.68 -14.44
C HIS A 86 -8.14 7.98 -14.97
N GLU A 87 -8.33 7.98 -16.30
CA GLU A 87 -9.45 7.28 -16.95
C GLU A 87 -9.41 5.76 -16.74
N ALA A 88 -8.22 5.17 -16.61
CA ALA A 88 -8.09 3.75 -16.31
C ALA A 88 -8.52 3.45 -14.86
N ALA A 89 -8.22 4.34 -13.92
CA ALA A 89 -8.70 4.22 -12.53
C ALA A 89 -10.23 4.34 -12.45
N LEU A 90 -10.85 5.26 -13.19
CA LEU A 90 -12.31 5.37 -13.25
C LEU A 90 -12.96 4.10 -13.81
N ARG A 91 -12.44 3.58 -14.92
CA ARG A 91 -12.92 2.30 -15.50
C ARG A 91 -12.74 1.12 -14.54
N LEU A 92 -11.66 1.11 -13.76
CA LEU A 92 -11.45 0.09 -12.73
C LEU A 92 -12.57 0.14 -11.70
N ILE A 93 -12.89 1.32 -11.15
CA ILE A 93 -13.98 1.48 -10.18
C ILE A 93 -15.33 1.06 -10.77
N ASP A 94 -15.61 1.41 -12.03
CA ASP A 94 -16.84 0.99 -12.73
C ASP A 94 -16.92 -0.53 -12.92
N SER A 95 -15.78 -1.21 -13.11
CA SER A 95 -15.71 -2.66 -13.32
C SER A 95 -15.84 -3.51 -12.06
N LEU A 96 -15.82 -2.89 -10.87
CA LEU A 96 -15.93 -3.60 -9.61
C LEU A 96 -17.33 -4.24 -9.46
N PRO A 97 -17.47 -5.40 -8.80
CA PRO A 97 -18.77 -5.94 -8.39
C PRO A 97 -19.62 -4.95 -7.56
N GLU A 98 -20.95 -5.09 -7.54
CA GLU A 98 -21.84 -4.19 -6.78
C GLU A 98 -21.65 -4.29 -5.25
N ASP A 99 -21.27 -5.47 -4.75
CA ASP A 99 -20.97 -5.75 -3.35
C ASP A 99 -19.51 -5.44 -2.97
N SER A 100 -18.77 -4.74 -3.84
CA SER A 100 -17.38 -4.40 -3.60
C SER A 100 -17.19 -3.47 -2.41
N HIS A 101 -16.13 -3.73 -1.65
CA HIS A 101 -15.70 -2.85 -0.58
C HIS A 101 -14.74 -1.80 -1.12
N ILE A 102 -15.04 -0.53 -0.88
CA ILE A 102 -14.12 0.58 -1.15
C ILE A 102 -13.97 1.36 0.15
N ALA A 103 -12.73 1.65 0.54
CA ALA A 103 -12.45 2.50 1.67
C ALA A 103 -11.40 3.56 1.34
N ILE A 104 -11.51 4.71 2.00
CA ILE A 104 -10.53 5.78 1.92
C ILE A 104 -10.00 6.13 3.30
N GLY A 105 -8.70 6.39 3.36
CA GLY A 105 -8.01 6.80 4.58
C GLY A 105 -6.90 7.82 4.31
N PRO A 106 -6.18 8.23 5.37
CA PRO A 106 -5.00 9.06 5.26
C PRO A 106 -3.94 8.45 4.35
N CYS A 107 -3.32 9.27 3.50
CA CYS A 107 -2.14 8.85 2.73
C CYS A 107 -1.06 8.30 3.67
N VAL A 108 -0.77 7.00 3.57
CA VAL A 108 0.23 6.36 4.43
C VAL A 108 1.59 7.04 4.28
N CYS A 109 1.97 7.44 3.07
CA CYS A 109 3.19 8.20 2.84
C CYS A 109 3.22 9.53 3.60
N LYS A 110 2.18 10.37 3.45
CA LYS A 110 2.09 11.67 4.14
C LYS A 110 2.11 11.49 5.66
N LYS A 111 1.28 10.58 6.17
CA LYS A 111 1.21 10.24 7.60
C LYS A 111 2.57 9.81 8.15
N SER A 112 3.27 8.93 7.44
CA SER A 112 4.55 8.34 7.87
C SER A 112 5.67 9.36 7.99
N VAL A 113 5.69 10.34 7.09
CA VAL A 113 6.72 11.40 7.07
C VAL A 113 6.27 12.67 7.79
N GLY A 114 5.09 12.68 8.39
CA GLY A 114 4.56 13.77 9.21
C GLY A 114 3.97 14.94 8.41
N VAL A 115 3.65 14.74 7.13
CA VAL A 115 2.96 15.74 6.30
C VAL A 115 1.47 15.71 6.63
N ARG A 116 0.89 16.88 6.94
CA ARG A 116 -0.52 17.06 7.35
C ARG A 116 -1.28 18.04 6.45
N GLU A 117 -0.84 18.18 5.21
CA GLU A 117 -1.43 19.09 4.23
C GLU A 117 -2.57 18.40 3.46
N GLU A 118 -3.66 19.14 3.28
CA GLU A 118 -4.81 18.71 2.47
C GLU A 118 -4.45 18.70 0.97
N PRO A 119 -4.97 17.73 0.18
CA PRO A 119 -5.82 16.62 0.59
C PRO A 119 -5.03 15.54 1.36
N TYR A 120 -5.42 15.25 2.61
CA TYR A 120 -4.71 14.29 3.47
C TYR A 120 -5.25 12.87 3.33
N TYR A 121 -6.55 12.74 3.02
CA TYR A 121 -7.23 11.47 2.77
C TYR A 121 -7.21 11.17 1.27
N THR A 122 -6.15 10.50 0.81
CA THR A 122 -5.97 10.15 -0.61
C THR A 122 -5.59 8.69 -0.82
N ASP A 123 -5.61 7.88 0.25
CA ASP A 123 -5.31 6.45 0.15
C ASP A 123 -6.62 5.69 -0.07
N MET A 124 -6.88 5.32 -1.32
CA MET A 124 -8.09 4.59 -1.70
C MET A 124 -7.75 3.13 -1.92
N VAL A 125 -8.42 2.28 -1.14
CA VAL A 125 -8.26 0.83 -1.16
C VAL A 125 -9.58 0.19 -1.57
N ILE A 126 -9.49 -0.86 -2.37
CA ILE A 126 -10.63 -1.57 -2.95
C ILE A 126 -10.61 -3.05 -2.59
N MET A 127 -11.75 -3.72 -2.70
CA MET A 127 -11.92 -5.16 -2.50
C MET A 127 -11.37 -5.62 -1.14
N TYR A 128 -10.60 -6.71 -1.12
CA TYR A 128 -9.98 -7.22 0.09
C TYR A 128 -9.00 -6.24 0.74
N GLY A 129 -8.41 -5.32 -0.04
CA GLY A 129 -7.55 -4.24 0.47
C GLY A 129 -8.34 -3.31 1.39
N ALA A 130 -9.57 -2.95 1.01
CA ALA A 130 -10.45 -2.15 1.86
C ALA A 130 -10.74 -2.82 3.20
N GLN A 131 -10.98 -4.13 3.19
CA GLN A 131 -11.17 -4.91 4.41
C GLN A 131 -9.90 -4.96 5.27
N ALA A 132 -8.75 -5.18 4.65
CA ALA A 132 -7.45 -5.28 5.33
C ALA A 132 -7.08 -3.97 6.05
N TYR A 133 -7.19 -2.84 5.36
CA TYR A 133 -6.86 -1.53 5.92
C TYR A 133 -7.85 -1.09 6.98
N LYS A 134 -9.14 -1.40 6.84
CA LYS A 134 -10.11 -1.19 7.90
C LYS A 134 -9.85 -2.06 9.13
N LEU A 135 -9.42 -3.30 8.95
CA LEU A 135 -9.03 -4.14 10.08
C LEU A 135 -7.80 -3.59 10.80
N ALA A 136 -6.81 -3.07 10.05
CA ALA A 136 -5.59 -2.51 10.60
C ALA A 136 -5.79 -1.15 11.29
N HIS A 137 -6.65 -0.30 10.74
CA HIS A 137 -6.88 1.09 11.14
C HIS A 137 -8.37 1.46 11.08
N PRO A 138 -9.21 0.87 11.95
CA PRO A 138 -10.68 0.97 11.86
C PRO A 138 -11.23 2.39 12.00
N GLU A 139 -10.53 3.25 12.74
CA GLU A 139 -10.93 4.65 12.96
C GLU A 139 -10.50 5.59 11.83
N GLU A 140 -9.55 5.17 10.99
CA GLU A 140 -8.96 6.02 9.94
C GLU A 140 -9.59 5.75 8.57
N TYR A 141 -9.90 4.49 8.27
CA TYR A 141 -10.44 4.08 6.97
C TYR A 141 -11.96 4.01 6.98
N LYS A 142 -12.59 4.81 6.12
CA LYS A 142 -14.05 4.91 5.98
C LYS A 142 -14.50 4.23 4.70
N ASN A 143 -15.62 3.51 4.78
CA ASN A 143 -16.24 2.95 3.57
C ASN A 143 -16.85 4.08 2.74
N ILE A 144 -16.71 3.99 1.43
CA ILE A 144 -17.29 4.94 0.46
C ILE A 144 -17.98 4.17 -0.67
N SER A 145 -18.90 4.82 -1.39
CA SER A 145 -19.54 4.22 -2.57
C SER A 145 -18.64 4.31 -3.81
N LYS A 146 -19.01 3.61 -4.90
CA LYS A 146 -18.34 3.75 -6.20
C LYS A 146 -18.46 5.16 -6.76
N GLU A 147 -19.61 5.79 -6.59
CA GLU A 147 -19.88 7.16 -7.03
C GLU A 147 -19.00 8.15 -6.27
N GLU A 148 -18.91 8.00 -4.95
CA GLU A 148 -18.06 8.83 -4.10
C GLU A 148 -16.57 8.63 -4.45
N ALA A 149 -16.13 7.39 -4.66
CA ALA A 149 -14.78 7.08 -5.11
C ALA A 149 -14.43 7.78 -6.44
N LYS A 150 -15.32 7.71 -7.44
CA LYS A 150 -15.11 8.38 -8.73
C LYS A 150 -15.09 9.89 -8.60
N GLU A 151 -15.92 10.45 -7.74
CA GLU A 151 -15.95 11.90 -7.50
C GLU A 151 -14.65 12.38 -6.86
N LEU A 152 -14.14 11.67 -5.85
CA LEU A 152 -12.85 11.97 -5.22
C LEU A 152 -11.69 11.88 -6.21
N LEU A 153 -11.67 10.86 -7.07
CA LEU A 153 -10.62 10.72 -8.09
C LEU A 153 -10.54 11.94 -9.02
N LYS A 154 -11.65 12.61 -9.32
CA LYS A 154 -11.68 13.80 -10.20
C LYS A 154 -11.20 15.09 -9.51
N GLN A 155 -11.14 15.09 -8.18
CA GLN A 155 -10.78 16.25 -7.37
C GLN A 155 -9.30 16.25 -6.97
N PHE A 156 -8.64 15.09 -7.01
CA PHE A 156 -7.21 14.93 -6.74
C PHE A 156 -6.36 15.27 -7.97
#